data_AF-A0A7V9RAN5-F1
#
_entry.id   AF-A0A7V9RAN5-F1
#
_cell.length_a   1.000
_cell.length_b   1.000
_cell.length_c   1.000
_cell.angle_alpha   90.00
_cell.angle_beta   90.00
_cell.angle_gamma   90.00
#
_symmetry.space_group_name_H-M   'P 1'
#
loop_
_entity.id
_entity.type
_entity.pdbx_description
1 polymer ?
#
loop_
_entity_poly.entity_id
_entity_poly.type
_entity_poly.pdbx_seq_one_letter_code
_entity_poly.pdbx_strand_id
1 'polypeptide(L)'
;HSVSRLVGSPPGYVGYDEGGQLTEAVRRKPYSVLLLDEIEKAHPDVFNILLQILEDGKLTDAQGRKVDFRNTIVIMTSNIGAATISKNQSFGFSMGDETGLSYQEMKDRIMGELKKVFRPELLNRIDEVIVFHKLTKEEITTIVDLMLKRLREQMVEHETAIELTAGAKELLVEKGYDPAMGARPLRRAIQRHIEDPLADFVLGRSLKPGSTIIVDRKEESPEDVDITVVEAPDAPPEQVTVPPDEPRDESDSETSDEE
;
A
#
# COMPACT_ATOMS: atom_id res chain seq x y z
N HIS A 1 -23.75 13.28 -17.43
CA HIS A 1 -22.92 12.29 -18.15
C HIS A 1 -22.14 11.33 -17.25
N SER A 2 -21.48 11.77 -16.15
CA SER A 2 -20.68 10.85 -15.30
C SER A 2 -21.53 9.93 -14.41
N VAL A 3 -22.69 10.40 -13.94
CA VAL A 3 -23.61 9.64 -13.09
C VAL A 3 -24.19 8.41 -13.80
N SER A 4 -24.55 8.57 -15.08
CA SER A 4 -25.07 7.48 -15.91
C SER A 4 -24.05 6.35 -16.09
N ARG A 5 -22.74 6.60 -15.95
CA ARG A 5 -21.74 5.53 -15.95
C ARG A 5 -21.75 4.70 -14.67
N LEU A 6 -22.06 5.31 -13.53
CA LEU A 6 -22.11 4.61 -12.24
C LEU A 6 -23.34 3.72 -12.11
N VAL A 7 -24.50 4.24 -12.53
CA VAL A 7 -25.82 3.62 -12.26
C VAL A 7 -26.47 3.03 -13.53
N GLY A 8 -25.96 3.37 -14.71
CA GLY A 8 -26.51 2.98 -16.01
C GLY A 8 -27.23 4.14 -16.70
N SER A 9 -27.39 4.02 -18.02
CA SER A 9 -28.18 4.97 -18.81
C SER A 9 -29.68 4.65 -18.69
N PRO A 10 -30.58 5.67 -18.66
CA PRO A 10 -32.03 5.45 -18.71
C PRO A 10 -32.49 4.80 -20.03
N PRO A 11 -33.70 4.22 -20.08
CA PRO A 11 -34.31 3.71 -21.32
C PRO A 11 -34.28 4.76 -22.44
N GLY A 12 -33.77 4.38 -23.62
CA GLY A 12 -33.70 5.24 -24.80
C GLY A 12 -32.39 6.01 -25.00
N TYR A 13 -31.38 5.81 -24.14
CA TYR A 13 -30.05 6.40 -24.29
C TYR A 13 -29.00 5.34 -24.68
N VAL A 14 -27.91 5.77 -25.35
CA VAL A 14 -26.78 4.89 -25.69
C VAL A 14 -26.16 4.31 -24.40
N GLY A 15 -25.91 3.00 -24.39
CA GLY A 15 -25.44 2.28 -23.20
C GLY A 15 -26.56 1.84 -22.24
N TYR A 16 -27.82 1.85 -22.68
CA TYR A 16 -28.96 1.37 -21.89
C TYR A 16 -28.83 -0.11 -21.47
N ASP A 17 -28.31 -0.96 -22.36
CA ASP A 17 -28.12 -2.40 -22.08
C ASP A 17 -26.90 -2.68 -21.19
N GLU A 18 -26.00 -1.70 -21.02
CA GLU A 18 -24.89 -1.79 -20.09
C GLU A 18 -25.36 -1.34 -18.69
N GLY A 19 -25.36 -2.27 -17.74
CA GLY A 19 -25.60 -1.92 -16.34
C GLY A 19 -24.54 -0.94 -15.82
N GLY A 20 -24.91 -0.14 -14.82
CA GLY A 20 -23.99 0.81 -14.20
C GLY A 20 -22.72 0.14 -13.68
N GLN A 21 -21.56 0.77 -13.87
CA GLN A 21 -20.27 0.21 -13.44
C GLN A 21 -20.26 -0.12 -11.94
N LEU A 22 -20.87 0.74 -11.11
CA LEU A 22 -20.96 0.54 -9.67
C LEU A 22 -21.98 -0.54 -9.32
N THR A 23 -23.18 -0.45 -9.89
CA THR A 23 -24.30 -1.36 -9.57
C THR A 23 -24.02 -2.79 -10.03
N GLU A 24 -23.39 -2.98 -11.20
CA GLU A 24 -22.96 -4.28 -11.68
C GLU A 24 -21.83 -4.89 -10.85
N ALA A 25 -20.82 -4.09 -10.48
CA ALA A 25 -19.68 -4.57 -9.71
C ALA A 25 -20.10 -5.09 -8.34
N VAL A 26 -20.92 -4.31 -7.62
CA VAL A 26 -21.42 -4.70 -6.29
C VAL A 26 -22.43 -5.84 -6.38
N ARG A 27 -23.29 -5.89 -7.41
CA ARG A 27 -24.19 -7.03 -7.60
C ARG A 27 -23.43 -8.35 -7.81
N ARG A 28 -22.31 -8.32 -8.53
CA ARG A 28 -21.47 -9.52 -8.76
C ARG A 28 -20.64 -9.88 -7.53
N LYS A 29 -20.20 -8.89 -6.76
CA LYS A 29 -19.36 -9.06 -5.56
C LYS A 29 -19.90 -8.20 -4.40
N PRO A 30 -20.93 -8.67 -3.69
CA PRO A 30 -21.60 -7.88 -2.65
C PRO A 30 -20.71 -7.63 -1.43
N TYR A 31 -19.76 -8.54 -1.15
CA TYR A 31 -18.71 -8.35 -0.15
C TYR A 31 -17.52 -7.67 -0.82
N SER A 32 -17.44 -6.35 -0.70
CA SER A 32 -16.41 -5.56 -1.35
C SER A 32 -16.08 -4.28 -0.58
N VAL A 33 -14.93 -3.70 -0.91
CA VAL A 33 -14.56 -2.36 -0.49
C VAL A 33 -14.79 -1.42 -1.67
N LEU A 34 -15.64 -0.42 -1.48
CA LEU A 34 -15.90 0.64 -2.44
C LEU A 34 -15.02 1.85 -2.09
N LEU A 35 -13.97 2.08 -2.88
CA LEU A 35 -13.11 3.26 -2.74
C LEU A 35 -13.57 4.39 -3.67
N LEU A 36 -13.81 5.55 -3.08
CA LEU A 36 -14.17 6.79 -3.76
C LEU A 36 -13.06 7.82 -3.51
N ASP A 37 -12.20 7.99 -4.51
CA ASP A 37 -11.04 8.86 -4.41
C ASP A 37 -11.38 10.32 -4.75
N GLU A 38 -10.77 11.28 -4.06
CA GLU A 38 -10.93 12.74 -4.27
C GLU A 38 -12.41 13.19 -4.36
N ILE A 39 -13.21 12.78 -3.38
CA ILE A 39 -14.68 12.92 -3.45
C ILE A 39 -15.15 14.38 -3.57
N GLU A 40 -14.35 15.36 -3.16
CA GLU A 40 -14.64 16.79 -3.34
C GLU A 40 -14.71 17.24 -4.80
N LYS A 41 -14.15 16.45 -5.74
CA LYS A 41 -14.19 16.73 -7.18
C LYS A 41 -15.43 16.15 -7.83
N ALA A 42 -16.22 15.34 -7.12
CA ALA A 42 -17.39 14.70 -7.66
C ALA A 42 -18.51 15.71 -7.97
N HIS A 43 -19.30 15.40 -9.00
CA HIS A 43 -20.48 16.18 -9.34
C HIS A 43 -21.55 16.06 -8.22
N PRO A 44 -22.32 17.12 -7.92
CA PRO A 44 -23.34 17.10 -6.86
C PRO A 44 -24.28 15.88 -6.87
N ASP A 45 -24.68 15.42 -8.06
CA ASP A 45 -25.55 14.26 -8.24
C ASP A 45 -24.96 12.95 -7.71
N VAL A 46 -23.63 12.81 -7.64
CA VAL A 46 -22.97 11.64 -7.06
C VAL A 46 -23.30 11.54 -5.57
N PHE A 47 -23.38 12.66 -4.85
CA PHE A 47 -23.71 12.65 -3.42
C PHE A 47 -25.12 12.14 -3.14
N ASN A 48 -26.09 12.37 -4.04
CA ASN A 48 -27.44 11.82 -3.88
C ASN A 48 -27.45 10.29 -3.91
N ILE A 49 -26.63 9.70 -4.78
CA ILE A 49 -26.44 8.25 -4.85
C ILE A 49 -25.74 7.74 -3.59
N LEU A 50 -24.71 8.44 -3.12
CA LEU A 50 -23.99 8.07 -1.90
C LEU A 50 -24.89 8.14 -0.68
N LEU A 51 -25.74 9.17 -0.56
CA LEU A 51 -26.74 9.26 0.50
C LEU A 51 -27.65 8.03 0.49
N GLN A 52 -28.17 7.63 -0.67
CA GLN A 52 -29.01 6.44 -0.78
C GLN A 52 -28.26 5.17 -0.35
N ILE A 53 -27.00 5.01 -0.76
CA ILE A 53 -26.17 3.86 -0.37
C ILE A 53 -25.94 3.83 1.14
N LEU A 54 -25.55 4.97 1.72
CA LEU A 54 -25.19 5.08 3.14
C LEU A 54 -26.42 5.02 4.07
N GLU A 55 -27.60 5.43 3.60
CA GLU A 55 -28.85 5.39 4.39
C GLU A 55 -29.58 4.06 4.27
N ASP A 56 -29.88 3.62 3.05
CA ASP A 56 -30.72 2.44 2.82
C ASP A 56 -29.91 1.14 2.69
N GLY A 57 -28.58 1.25 2.54
CA GLY A 57 -27.72 0.12 2.18
C GLY A 57 -28.09 -0.47 0.81
N LYS A 58 -28.79 0.27 -0.04
CA LYS A 58 -29.32 -0.21 -1.33
C LYS A 58 -29.28 0.90 -2.35
N LEU A 59 -29.04 0.54 -3.60
CA LEU A 59 -29.14 1.45 -4.74
C LEU A 59 -30.04 0.82 -5.80
N THR A 60 -30.97 1.61 -6.35
CA THR A 60 -31.76 1.18 -7.50
C THR A 60 -31.11 1.72 -8.77
N ASP A 61 -30.82 0.83 -9.71
CA ASP A 61 -30.18 1.22 -10.95
C ASP A 61 -31.17 1.82 -11.98
N ALA A 62 -30.67 2.32 -13.11
CA ALA A 62 -31.49 2.94 -14.14
C ALA A 62 -32.48 1.97 -14.83
N GLN A 63 -32.29 0.66 -14.64
CA GLN A 63 -33.16 -0.41 -15.12
C GLN A 63 -34.16 -0.88 -14.04
N GLY A 64 -34.16 -0.24 -12.86
CA GLY A 64 -35.04 -0.58 -11.74
C GLY A 64 -34.57 -1.76 -10.89
N ARG A 65 -33.35 -2.28 -11.11
CA ARG A 65 -32.79 -3.39 -10.34
C ARG A 65 -32.25 -2.85 -9.02
N LYS A 66 -32.59 -3.52 -7.91
CA LYS A 66 -32.10 -3.18 -6.57
C LYS A 66 -30.79 -3.91 -6.29
N VAL A 67 -29.75 -3.16 -5.97
CA VAL A 67 -28.42 -3.65 -5.59
C VAL A 67 -28.22 -3.41 -4.10
N ASP A 68 -27.68 -4.41 -3.41
CA ASP A 68 -27.48 -4.40 -1.96
C ASP A 68 -26.02 -4.05 -1.62
N PHE A 69 -25.85 -3.01 -0.81
CA PHE A 69 -24.57 -2.47 -0.33
C PHE A 69 -24.35 -2.75 1.16
N ARG A 70 -25.25 -3.47 1.85
CA ARG A 70 -25.14 -3.72 3.30
C ARG A 70 -23.87 -4.49 3.70
N ASN A 71 -23.25 -5.20 2.75
CA ASN A 71 -21.99 -5.93 2.95
C ASN A 71 -20.78 -5.23 2.30
N THR A 72 -20.93 -3.96 1.94
CA THR A 72 -19.90 -3.15 1.27
C THR A 72 -19.34 -2.12 2.23
N ILE A 73 -18.01 -2.09 2.40
CA ILE A 73 -17.33 -1.03 3.15
C ILE A 73 -17.07 0.12 2.19
N VAL A 74 -17.61 1.31 2.50
CA VAL A 74 -17.40 2.51 1.68
C VAL A 74 -16.28 3.34 2.28
N ILE A 75 -15.22 3.56 1.51
CA ILE A 75 -14.09 4.41 1.88
C ILE A 75 -14.07 5.61 0.94
N MET A 76 -14.11 6.81 1.50
CA MET A 76 -13.96 8.06 0.76
C MET A 76 -12.66 8.73 1.16
N THR A 77 -11.89 9.19 0.18
CA THR A 77 -10.70 10.03 0.43
C THR A 77 -11.01 11.47 0.01
N SER A 78 -10.35 12.42 0.66
CA SER A 78 -10.43 13.83 0.28
C SER A 78 -9.13 14.54 0.60
N ASN A 79 -8.73 15.47 -0.27
CA ASN A 79 -7.59 16.35 -0.02
C ASN A 79 -7.98 17.65 0.71
N ILE A 80 -9.26 17.80 1.11
CA ILE A 80 -9.74 18.98 1.84
C ILE A 80 -8.98 19.11 3.17
N GLY A 81 -8.49 20.32 3.44
CA GLY A 81 -7.80 20.64 4.69
C GLY A 81 -6.36 20.16 4.78
N ALA A 82 -5.81 19.47 3.77
CA ALA A 82 -4.41 19.03 3.74
C ALA A 82 -3.40 20.21 3.90
N ALA A 83 -3.73 21.37 3.30
CA ALA A 83 -2.92 22.58 3.44
C ALA A 83 -2.95 23.16 4.87
N THR A 84 -4.07 23.04 5.58
CA THR A 84 -4.25 23.53 6.95
C THR A 84 -3.48 22.68 7.95
N ILE A 85 -3.41 21.37 7.74
CA ILE A 85 -2.54 20.46 8.50
C ILE A 85 -1.07 20.85 8.26
N SER A 86 -0.73 21.18 7.01
CA SER A 86 0.65 21.45 6.62
C SER A 86 1.27 22.72 7.19
N LYS A 87 0.49 23.79 7.37
CA LYS A 87 0.99 25.09 7.84
C LYS A 87 1.15 25.20 9.36
N ASN A 88 0.47 24.35 10.13
CA ASN A 88 0.36 24.54 11.57
C ASN A 88 1.37 23.73 12.40
N GLN A 89 2.11 22.80 11.80
CA GLN A 89 3.27 22.17 12.46
C GLN A 89 4.49 23.11 12.53
N SER A 90 4.54 24.18 11.72
CA SER A 90 5.67 25.10 11.62
C SER A 90 5.53 26.38 12.45
N PHE A 91 4.44 26.57 13.20
CA PHE A 91 4.19 27.78 14.01
C PHE A 91 4.20 27.47 15.52
N GLY A 92 5.27 26.85 16.01
CA GLY A 92 5.54 26.68 17.43
C GLY A 92 6.32 27.85 18.02
N PHE A 93 5.63 28.95 18.37
CA PHE A 93 6.11 29.99 19.28
C PHE A 93 5.18 30.09 20.50
N SER A 94 4.99 28.98 21.20
CA SER A 94 4.58 29.01 22.60
C SER A 94 5.42 27.97 23.33
N MET A 95 6.40 28.48 24.08
CA MET A 95 7.10 27.73 25.11
C MET A 95 6.06 27.18 26.08
N GLY A 96 5.91 25.86 26.11
CA GLY A 96 5.01 25.15 27.00
C GLY A 96 4.28 24.04 26.27
N ASP A 97 4.75 22.81 26.47
CA ASP A 97 4.30 21.54 25.90
C ASP A 97 4.72 21.22 24.46
N GLU A 98 5.66 20.28 24.39
CA GLU A 98 6.37 19.74 23.23
C GLU A 98 5.52 18.77 22.39
N THR A 99 4.21 18.96 22.36
CA THR A 99 3.29 18.15 21.59
C THR A 99 2.57 19.04 20.60
N GLY A 100 2.71 18.77 19.30
CA GLY A 100 1.93 19.43 18.27
C GLY A 100 0.42 19.38 18.54
N LEU A 101 -0.38 20.07 17.72
CA LEU A 101 -1.85 20.06 17.82
C LEU A 101 -2.38 18.66 18.17
N SER A 102 -3.23 18.58 19.19
CA SER A 102 -3.87 17.33 19.56
C SER A 102 -4.64 16.78 18.36
N TYR A 103 -4.66 15.45 18.20
CA TYR A 103 -5.45 14.78 17.16
C TYR A 103 -6.89 15.31 17.11
N GLN A 104 -7.46 15.60 18.28
CA GLN A 104 -8.81 16.15 18.39
C GLN A 104 -8.94 17.55 17.79
N GLU A 105 -7.99 18.44 18.05
CA GLU A 105 -7.99 19.80 17.49
C GLU A 105 -7.80 19.80 15.98
N MET A 106 -6.97 18.88 15.47
CA MET A 106 -6.78 18.69 14.04
C MET A 106 -8.08 18.18 13.40
N LYS A 107 -8.72 17.19 14.02
CA LYS A 107 -10.00 16.64 13.58
C LYS A 107 -11.09 17.70 13.54
N ASP A 108 -11.22 18.51 14.58
CA ASP A 108 -12.25 19.58 14.64
C ASP A 108 -12.05 20.62 13.53
N ARG A 109 -10.81 21.00 13.22
CA ARG A 109 -10.50 21.91 12.11
C ARG A 109 -10.84 21.29 10.76
N ILE A 110 -10.46 20.02 10.53
CA ILE A 110 -10.78 19.32 9.28
C ILE A 110 -12.30 19.15 9.13
N MET A 111 -13.01 18.82 10.20
CA MET A 111 -14.47 18.79 10.20
C MET A 111 -15.08 20.15 9.86
N GLY A 112 -14.47 21.25 10.31
CA GLY A 112 -14.86 22.60 9.92
C GLY A 112 -14.71 22.88 8.42
N GLU A 113 -13.62 22.43 7.79
CA GLU A 113 -13.41 22.56 6.34
C GLU A 113 -14.34 21.64 5.54
N LEU A 114 -14.54 20.39 5.98
CA LEU A 114 -15.46 19.44 5.35
C LEU A 114 -16.89 19.98 5.32
N LYS A 115 -17.36 20.62 6.40
CA LYS A 115 -18.70 21.25 6.48
C LYS A 115 -18.92 22.41 5.52
N LYS A 116 -17.85 23.02 4.98
CA LYS A 116 -17.97 24.09 3.97
C LYS A 116 -18.20 23.54 2.56
N VAL A 117 -17.73 22.32 2.30
CA VAL A 117 -17.77 21.70 0.96
C VAL A 117 -18.88 20.67 0.87
N PHE A 118 -19.01 19.81 1.89
CA PHE A 118 -20.02 18.78 1.96
C PHE A 118 -21.20 19.22 2.79
N ARG A 119 -22.39 18.76 2.38
CA ARG A 119 -23.62 19.05 3.10
C ARG A 119 -23.68 18.23 4.40
N PRO A 120 -24.27 18.77 5.48
CA PRO A 120 -24.36 18.06 6.76
C PRO A 120 -25.03 16.69 6.67
N GLU A 121 -25.97 16.50 5.75
CA GLU A 121 -26.67 15.22 5.57
C GLU A 121 -25.70 14.10 5.24
N LEU A 122 -24.72 14.33 4.37
CA LEU A 122 -23.71 13.32 4.02
C LEU A 122 -22.80 13.03 5.21
N LEU A 123 -22.31 14.08 5.88
CA LEU A 123 -21.38 13.93 7.00
C LEU A 123 -22.01 13.17 8.17
N ASN A 124 -23.30 13.34 8.39
CA ASN A 124 -24.05 12.63 9.43
C ASN A 124 -24.27 11.14 9.11
N ARG A 125 -23.94 10.67 7.90
CA ARG A 125 -23.99 9.25 7.49
C ARG A 125 -22.63 8.58 7.44
N ILE A 126 -21.58 9.31 7.75
CA ILE A 126 -20.23 8.75 7.86
C ILE A 126 -20.05 8.27 9.29
N ASP A 127 -19.74 6.99 9.46
CA ASP A 127 -19.52 6.40 10.78
C ASP A 127 -18.30 7.01 11.47
N GLU A 128 -17.18 7.13 10.75
CA GLU A 128 -15.94 7.67 11.28
C GLU A 128 -15.17 8.49 10.23
N VAL A 129 -14.64 9.64 10.67
CA VAL A 129 -13.70 10.45 9.88
C VAL A 129 -12.29 10.24 10.44
N ILE A 130 -11.42 9.69 9.60
CA ILE A 130 -10.01 9.41 9.90
C ILE A 130 -9.17 10.56 9.34
N VAL A 131 -8.36 11.18 10.19
CA VAL A 131 -7.43 12.25 9.78
C VAL A 131 -6.01 11.70 9.72
N PHE A 132 -5.38 11.78 8.56
CA PHE A 132 -4.00 11.35 8.37
C PHE A 132 -3.04 12.48 8.78
N HIS A 133 -2.07 12.14 9.63
CA HIS A 133 -0.94 13.01 9.93
C HIS A 133 0.10 12.98 8.82
N LYS A 134 1.02 13.94 8.84
CA LYS A 134 2.18 13.92 7.97
C LYS A 134 3.11 12.79 8.36
N LEU A 135 3.65 12.11 7.35
CA LEU A 135 4.64 11.06 7.56
C LEU A 135 5.88 11.61 8.27
N THR A 136 6.31 10.94 9.33
CA THR A 136 7.61 11.22 9.95
C THR A 136 8.74 10.61 9.13
N LYS A 137 9.99 11.03 9.39
CA LYS A 137 11.16 10.46 8.69
C LYS A 137 11.27 8.95 8.93
N GLU A 138 10.97 8.49 10.13
CA GLU A 138 11.00 7.08 10.54
C GLU A 138 9.92 6.27 9.81
N GLU A 139 8.72 6.82 9.67
CA GLU A 139 7.64 6.22 8.89
C GLU A 139 8.03 6.13 7.40
N ILE A 140 8.72 7.13 6.86
CA ILE A 140 9.20 7.10 5.47
C ILE A 140 10.27 6.04 5.27
N THR A 141 11.21 5.89 6.20
CA THR A 141 12.20 4.80 6.17
C THR A 141 11.51 3.43 6.16
N THR A 142 10.43 3.28 6.95
CA THR A 142 9.62 2.06 6.93
C THR A 142 8.95 1.84 5.58
N ILE A 143 8.44 2.90 4.94
CA ILE A 143 7.87 2.83 3.59
C ILE A 143 8.94 2.44 2.57
N VAL A 144 10.17 2.95 2.68
CA VAL A 144 11.29 2.53 1.82
C VAL A 144 11.48 1.01 1.91
N ASP A 145 11.52 0.45 3.12
CA ASP A 145 11.68 -0.99 3.30
C ASP A 145 10.53 -1.81 2.72
N LEU A 146 9.29 -1.31 2.84
CA LEU A 146 8.10 -1.93 2.24
C LEU A 146 8.17 -1.92 0.70
N MET A 147 8.61 -0.82 0.11
CA MET A 147 8.72 -0.68 -1.35
C MET A 147 9.84 -1.55 -1.93
N LEU A 148 10.95 -1.67 -1.19
CA LEU A 148 12.07 -2.54 -1.55
C LEU A 148 11.75 -4.03 -1.44
N LYS A 149 10.68 -4.41 -0.74
CA LYS A 149 10.28 -5.82 -0.62
C LYS A 149 10.12 -6.49 -1.99
N ARG A 150 9.47 -5.79 -2.93
CA ARG A 150 9.29 -6.30 -4.30
C ARG A 150 10.63 -6.50 -5.01
N LEU A 151 11.55 -5.56 -4.87
CA LEU A 151 12.89 -5.66 -5.46
C LEU A 151 13.65 -6.85 -4.86
N ARG A 152 13.59 -7.03 -3.53
CA ARG A 152 14.21 -8.16 -2.83
C ARG A 152 13.66 -9.50 -3.32
N GLU A 153 12.33 -9.61 -3.47
CA GLU A 153 11.68 -10.82 -4.01
C GLU A 153 12.18 -11.13 -5.43
N GLN A 154 12.30 -10.12 -6.31
CA GLN A 154 12.82 -10.31 -7.66
C GLN A 154 14.30 -10.72 -7.69
N MET A 155 15.14 -10.21 -6.77
CA MET A 155 16.55 -10.60 -6.69
C MET A 155 16.71 -12.06 -6.24
N VAL A 156 15.86 -12.53 -5.32
CA VAL A 156 15.88 -13.92 -4.84
C VAL A 156 15.60 -14.92 -5.97
N GLU A 157 14.73 -14.59 -6.93
CA GLU A 157 14.49 -15.40 -8.13
C GLU A 157 15.76 -15.59 -8.99
N HIS A 158 16.74 -14.70 -8.84
CA HIS A 158 18.05 -14.76 -9.48
C HIS A 158 19.17 -15.22 -8.53
N GLU A 159 18.81 -15.92 -7.45
CA GLU A 159 19.75 -16.45 -6.44
C GLU A 159 20.66 -15.37 -5.83
N THR A 160 20.18 -14.14 -5.76
CA THR A 160 20.95 -12.99 -5.27
C THR A 160 20.13 -12.26 -4.19
N ALA A 161 20.79 -11.74 -3.16
CA ALA A 161 20.15 -10.90 -2.14
C ALA A 161 20.53 -9.42 -2.34
N ILE A 162 19.67 -8.51 -1.88
CA ILE A 162 19.97 -7.08 -1.83
C ILE A 162 19.70 -6.50 -0.45
N GLU A 163 20.70 -5.81 0.09
CA GLU A 163 20.63 -5.09 1.36
C GLU A 163 21.02 -3.63 1.17
N LEU A 164 20.25 -2.73 1.78
CA LEU A 164 20.56 -1.31 1.81
C LEU A 164 21.04 -0.95 3.21
N THR A 165 22.17 -0.24 3.27
CA THR A 165 22.68 0.32 4.53
C THR A 165 21.77 1.44 5.05
N ALA A 166 22.01 1.88 6.29
CA ALA A 166 21.34 3.04 6.85
C ALA A 166 21.59 4.31 6.01
N GLY A 167 22.82 4.51 5.52
CA GLY A 167 23.19 5.67 4.70
C GLY A 167 22.41 5.71 3.38
N ALA A 168 22.25 4.57 2.70
CA ALA A 168 21.46 4.48 1.48
C ALA A 168 19.96 4.76 1.74
N LYS A 169 19.42 4.29 2.87
CA LYS A 169 18.03 4.60 3.27
C LYS A 169 17.83 6.08 3.57
N GLU A 170 18.77 6.71 4.27
CA GLU A 170 18.72 8.16 4.53
C GLU A 170 18.75 8.98 3.24
N LEU A 171 19.59 8.61 2.27
CA LEU A 171 19.59 9.23 0.94
C LEU A 171 18.20 9.16 0.28
N LEU A 172 17.55 8.00 0.35
CA LEU A 172 16.20 7.82 -0.20
C LEU A 172 15.14 8.64 0.54
N VAL A 173 15.26 8.80 1.85
CA VAL A 173 14.38 9.68 2.63
C VAL A 173 14.62 11.15 2.23
N GLU A 174 15.87 11.59 2.10
CA GLU A 174 16.22 12.96 1.69
C GLU A 174 15.70 13.31 0.29
N LYS A 175 15.83 12.39 -0.67
CA LYS A 175 15.43 12.62 -2.07
C LYS A 175 13.97 12.28 -2.35
N GLY A 176 13.40 11.38 -1.56
CA GLY A 176 12.06 10.81 -1.77
C GLY A 176 10.96 11.39 -0.89
N TYR A 177 11.31 12.22 0.10
CA TYR A 177 10.35 12.93 0.94
C TYR A 177 10.14 14.37 0.50
N ASP A 178 8.88 14.72 0.27
CA ASP A 178 8.45 16.10 0.10
C ASP A 178 7.35 16.41 1.13
N PRO A 179 7.48 17.44 1.98
CA PRO A 179 6.47 17.77 2.99
C PRO A 179 5.08 18.12 2.45
N ALA A 180 4.96 18.46 1.15
CA ALA A 180 3.71 18.73 0.45
C ALA A 180 3.20 17.52 -0.35
N MET A 181 4.09 16.67 -0.87
CA MET A 181 3.71 15.48 -1.66
C MET A 181 3.79 14.15 -0.88
N GLY A 182 4.25 14.17 0.37
CA GLY A 182 4.51 12.99 1.18
C GLY A 182 5.57 12.07 0.56
N ALA A 183 5.35 10.76 0.63
CA ALA A 183 6.23 9.74 0.06
C ALA A 183 5.99 9.50 -1.46
N ARG A 184 5.17 10.31 -2.14
CA ARG A 184 4.92 10.13 -3.59
C ARG A 184 6.20 10.13 -4.44
N PRO A 185 7.21 11.00 -4.18
CA PRO A 185 8.47 10.97 -4.93
C PRO A 185 9.33 9.74 -4.64
N LEU A 186 9.10 9.04 -3.53
CA LEU A 186 9.95 7.96 -3.04
C LEU A 186 10.13 6.83 -4.05
N ARG A 187 9.07 6.47 -4.79
CA ARG A 187 9.17 5.45 -5.85
C ARG A 187 10.18 5.83 -6.92
N ARG A 188 10.17 7.10 -7.34
CA ARG A 188 11.09 7.62 -8.34
C ARG A 188 12.51 7.70 -7.78
N ALA A 189 12.66 8.04 -6.50
CA ALA A 189 13.95 8.04 -5.84
C ALA A 189 14.56 6.63 -5.78
N ILE A 190 13.78 5.63 -5.37
CA ILE A 190 14.20 4.22 -5.37
C ILE A 190 14.60 3.78 -6.78
N GLN A 191 13.77 4.08 -7.79
CA GLN A 191 14.08 3.71 -9.16
C GLN A 191 15.42 4.32 -9.61
N ARG A 192 15.57 5.65 -9.49
CA ARG A 192 16.73 6.38 -10.00
C ARG A 192 18.03 6.09 -9.25
N HIS A 193 17.95 5.93 -7.93
CA HIS A 193 19.14 5.80 -7.09
C HIS A 193 19.47 4.36 -6.71
N ILE A 194 18.53 3.40 -6.88
CA ILE A 194 18.76 2.00 -6.52
C ILE A 194 18.55 1.10 -7.74
N GLU A 195 17.36 1.10 -8.36
CA GLU A 195 17.04 0.14 -9.44
C GLU A 195 17.87 0.39 -10.70
N ASP A 196 18.00 1.65 -11.15
CA ASP A 196 18.75 1.98 -12.36
C ASP A 196 20.26 1.66 -12.20
N PRO A 197 20.95 2.09 -11.12
CA PRO A 197 22.35 1.72 -10.90
C PRO A 197 22.55 0.22 -10.69
N LEU A 198 21.60 -0.47 -10.06
CA LEU A 198 21.65 -1.92 -9.89
C LEU A 198 21.52 -2.64 -11.23
N ALA A 199 20.60 -2.19 -12.09
CA ALA A 199 20.44 -2.75 -13.43
C ALA A 199 21.74 -2.61 -14.22
N ASP A 200 22.35 -1.41 -14.23
CA ASP A 200 23.64 -1.17 -14.90
C ASP A 200 24.78 -2.00 -14.29
N PHE A 201 24.78 -2.22 -12.97
CA PHE A 201 25.79 -3.03 -12.28
C PHE A 201 25.69 -4.52 -12.63
N VAL A 202 24.47 -5.04 -12.70
CA VAL A 202 24.19 -6.44 -13.08
C VAL A 202 24.41 -6.65 -14.58
N LEU A 203 24.11 -5.64 -15.40
CA LEU A 203 24.37 -5.64 -16.84
C LEU A 203 25.87 -5.70 -17.13
N GLY A 204 26.36 -6.90 -17.45
CA GLY A 204 27.76 -7.15 -17.81
C GLY A 204 28.59 -7.86 -16.74
N ARG A 205 27.98 -8.30 -15.63
CA ARG A 205 28.64 -9.12 -14.60
C ARG A 205 27.88 -10.42 -14.37
N SER A 206 28.62 -11.52 -14.21
CA SER A 206 28.05 -12.78 -13.74
C SER A 206 28.11 -12.77 -12.21
N LEU A 207 26.97 -12.59 -11.55
CA LEU A 207 26.87 -12.76 -10.11
C LEU A 207 26.86 -14.25 -9.78
N LYS A 208 27.60 -14.66 -8.76
CA LYS A 208 27.55 -16.04 -8.27
C LYS A 208 26.23 -16.27 -7.53
N PRO A 209 25.62 -17.46 -7.66
CA PRO A 209 24.52 -17.88 -6.79
C PRO A 209 24.86 -17.69 -5.30
N GLY A 210 23.92 -17.17 -4.55
CA GLY A 210 24.07 -16.88 -3.11
C GLY A 210 24.79 -15.57 -2.78
N SER A 211 25.14 -14.75 -3.77
CA SER A 211 25.78 -13.46 -3.51
C SER A 211 24.80 -12.43 -2.93
N THR A 212 25.32 -11.54 -2.07
CA THR A 212 24.57 -10.42 -1.49
C THR A 212 25.12 -9.11 -2.01
N ILE A 213 24.25 -8.31 -2.62
CA ILE A 213 24.54 -6.96 -3.08
C ILE A 213 24.25 -5.99 -1.92
N ILE A 214 25.28 -5.27 -1.49
CA ILE A 214 25.17 -4.23 -0.47
C ILE A 214 25.20 -2.88 -1.19
N VAL A 215 24.15 -2.09 -0.98
CA VAL A 215 24.02 -0.74 -1.52
C VAL A 215 24.22 0.27 -0.38
N ASP A 216 25.24 1.11 -0.50
CA ASP A 216 25.58 2.16 0.47
C ASP A 216 25.57 3.55 -0.16
N ARG A 217 25.48 4.59 0.66
CA ARG A 217 25.63 5.98 0.20
C ARG A 217 27.10 6.26 -0.08
N LYS A 218 27.39 6.83 -1.24
CA LYS A 218 28.76 7.18 -1.62
C LYS A 218 29.29 8.35 -0.80
N GLU A 219 30.50 8.21 -0.23
CA GLU A 219 31.13 9.26 0.59
C GLU A 219 31.53 10.51 -0.24
N GLU A 220 32.03 10.30 -1.46
CA GLU A 220 32.55 11.38 -2.32
C GLU A 220 31.45 12.12 -3.10
N SER A 221 30.32 11.46 -3.37
CA SER A 221 29.17 12.02 -4.07
C SER A 221 27.90 11.66 -3.31
N PRO A 222 27.45 12.53 -2.37
CA PRO A 222 26.35 12.21 -1.46
C PRO A 222 24.98 12.08 -2.15
N GLU A 223 24.90 12.22 -3.48
CA GLU A 223 23.72 11.99 -4.30
C GLU A 223 23.68 10.60 -4.97
N ASP A 224 24.80 9.88 -4.95
CA ASP A 224 24.97 8.59 -5.61
C ASP A 224 25.10 7.46 -4.57
N VAL A 225 24.92 6.22 -5.05
CA VAL A 225 25.13 5.02 -4.26
C VAL A 225 26.36 4.27 -4.74
N ASP A 226 27.06 3.64 -3.80
CA ASP A 226 28.08 2.64 -4.10
C ASP A 226 27.48 1.24 -3.93
N ILE A 227 27.78 0.37 -4.89
CA ILE A 227 27.29 -1.01 -4.93
C ILE A 227 28.49 -1.94 -4.74
N THR A 228 28.42 -2.77 -3.70
CA THR A 228 29.41 -3.79 -3.40
C THR A 228 28.77 -5.17 -3.39
N VAL A 229 29.53 -6.20 -3.78
CA VAL A 229 29.04 -7.58 -3.79
C VAL A 229 29.85 -8.36 -2.75
N VAL A 230 29.14 -9.01 -1.85
CA VAL A 230 29.68 -10.00 -0.95
C VAL A 230 29.33 -11.37 -1.53
N GLU A 231 30.33 -12.09 -2.03
CA GLU A 231 30.14 -13.44 -2.51
C GLU A 231 29.89 -14.38 -1.33
N ALA A 232 29.03 -15.39 -1.52
CA ALA A 232 28.89 -16.46 -0.54
C ALA A 232 30.25 -17.15 -0.34
N PRO A 233 30.63 -17.52 0.89
CA PRO A 233 31.80 -18.36 1.10
C PRO A 233 31.64 -19.65 0.30
N ASP A 234 32.70 -20.08 -0.39
CA ASP A 234 32.77 -21.39 -1.05
C ASP A 234 32.63 -22.48 0.02
N ALA A 235 31.41 -22.84 0.39
CA ALA A 235 31.14 -24.00 1.21
C ALA A 235 31.38 -25.23 0.30
N PRO A 236 32.35 -26.10 0.61
CA PRO A 236 32.47 -27.35 -0.13
C PRO A 236 31.13 -28.10 0.01
N PRO A 237 30.64 -28.75 -1.06
CA PRO A 237 29.36 -29.45 -1.01
C PRO A 237 29.43 -30.49 0.10
N GLU A 238 28.62 -30.30 1.13
CA GLU A 238 28.48 -31.25 2.22
C GLU A 238 27.96 -32.55 1.59
N GLN A 239 28.82 -33.57 1.53
CA GLN A 239 28.42 -34.88 1.03
C GLN A 239 27.33 -35.39 1.95
N VAL A 240 26.09 -35.37 1.46
CA VAL A 240 24.96 -36.04 2.11
C VAL A 240 25.30 -37.53 2.13
N THR A 241 25.92 -37.99 3.21
CA THR A 241 26.13 -39.41 3.46
C THR A 241 24.78 -39.97 3.86
N VAL A 242 24.20 -40.78 2.98
CA VAL A 242 23.05 -41.61 3.30
C VAL A 242 23.50 -42.57 4.41
N PRO A 243 22.84 -42.61 5.58
CA PRO A 243 23.16 -43.59 6.61
C PRO A 243 22.97 -45.00 6.04
N PRO A 244 23.85 -45.98 6.34
CA PRO A 244 23.64 -47.35 5.90
C PRO A 244 22.37 -47.90 6.55
N ASP A 245 21.50 -48.53 5.75
CA ASP A 245 20.30 -49.24 6.22
C ASP A 245 20.68 -50.25 7.31
N GLU A 246 20.08 -50.11 8.50
CA GLU A 246 20.16 -51.13 9.55
C GLU A 246 19.45 -52.41 9.08
N PRO A 247 20.02 -53.61 9.32
CA PRO A 247 19.37 -54.86 8.97
C PRO A 247 18.16 -55.07 9.88
N ARG A 248 17.00 -55.35 9.28
CA ARG A 248 15.79 -55.77 9.99
C ARG A 248 16.04 -57.14 10.62
N ASP A 249 15.90 -57.23 11.94
CA ASP A 249 15.85 -58.49 12.70
C ASP A 249 14.69 -59.36 12.20
N GLU A 250 15.00 -60.51 11.62
CA GLU A 250 14.09 -61.65 11.48
C GLU A 250 14.22 -62.52 12.74
N SER A 251 13.35 -62.31 13.72
CA SER A 251 13.05 -63.31 14.74
C SER A 251 11.66 -63.06 15.33
N ASP A 252 10.68 -63.88 14.92
CA ASP A 252 9.82 -64.61 15.86
C ASP A 252 8.64 -65.24 15.11
N SER A 253 8.79 -66.52 14.74
CA SER A 253 7.65 -67.43 14.62
C SER A 253 8.08 -68.89 14.73
N GLU A 254 8.48 -69.33 15.92
CA GLU A 254 8.32 -70.74 16.30
C GLU A 254 7.83 -70.83 17.74
N THR A 255 6.59 -71.29 17.91
CA THR A 255 6.10 -71.87 19.17
C THR A 255 5.05 -72.93 18.83
N SER A 256 5.55 -74.13 18.60
CA SER A 256 4.97 -75.43 18.98
C SER A 256 5.47 -75.71 20.43
N ASP A 257 4.82 -76.37 21.40
CA ASP A 257 3.72 -77.33 21.48
C ASP A 257 3.19 -77.37 22.94
N GLU A 258 1.98 -77.89 23.09
CA GLU A 258 1.41 -78.75 24.16
C GLU A 258 1.74 -78.50 25.66
N GLU A 259 0.69 -78.25 26.47
CA GLU A 259 0.02 -79.24 27.36
C GLU A 259 -1.32 -78.68 27.92
#